data_AF-A0A7V9LTK7-F1
#
_entry.id   AF-A0A7V9LTK7-F1
#
_cell.length_a   1.000
_cell.length_b   1.000
_cell.length_c   1.000
_cell.angle_alpha   90.00
_cell.angle_beta   90.00
_cell.angle_gamma   90.00
#
_symmetry.space_group_name_H-M   'P 1'
#
loop_
_entity.id
_entity.type
_entity.pdbx_description
1 polymer ?
#
loop_
_entity_poly.entity_id
_entity_poly.type
_entity_poly.pdbx_seq_one_letter_code
_entity_poly.pdbx_strand_id
1 'polypeptide(L)'
;MARARLVALTRLVHQALPDDDEVCGLLALMLLSTARGAARSTRTGALVPLAEQDRRAWDQDLIAAGVALVEKALAAGPLGSYQLQAAIAAVHAGASDAASTDWP
;
A
#
# COMPACT_ATOMS: atom_id res chain seq x y z
N MET A 1 9.09 -14.22 0.05
CA MET A 1 9.53 -14.31 -1.36
C MET A 1 8.49 -13.82 -2.37
N ALA A 2 7.22 -14.26 -2.33
CA ALA A 2 6.23 -13.87 -3.36
C ALA A 2 5.92 -12.36 -3.42
N ARG A 3 5.71 -11.68 -2.27
CA ARG A 3 5.41 -10.22 -2.23
C ARG A 3 6.54 -9.36 -2.81
N ALA A 4 7.79 -9.68 -2.47
CA ALA A 4 8.95 -8.98 -3.01
C ALA A 4 9.03 -9.08 -4.54
N ARG A 5 8.65 -10.23 -5.12
CA ARG A 5 8.58 -10.40 -6.58
C ARG A 5 7.47 -9.56 -7.20
N LEU A 6 6.31 -9.46 -6.56
CA LEU A 6 5.21 -8.62 -7.05
C LEU A 6 5.59 -7.14 -7.07
N VAL A 7 6.20 -6.63 -6.00
CA VAL A 7 6.71 -5.24 -5.95
C VAL A 7 7.79 -5.02 -7.02
N ALA A 8 8.71 -5.97 -7.20
CA ALA A 8 9.74 -5.87 -8.22
C ALA A 8 9.12 -5.78 -9.63
N LEU A 9 8.13 -6.61 -9.94
CA LEU A 9 7.42 -6.58 -11.21
C LEU A 9 6.68 -5.26 -11.43
N THR A 10 5.92 -4.79 -10.44
CA THR A 10 5.19 -3.52 -10.59
C THR A 10 6.11 -2.31 -10.70
N ARG A 11 7.30 -2.35 -10.08
CA ARG A 11 8.35 -1.34 -10.32
C ARG A 11 8.84 -1.35 -11.77
N LEU A 12 9.04 -2.52 -12.38
CA LEU A 12 9.43 -2.61 -13.79
C LEU A 12 8.35 -2.06 -14.72
N VAL A 13 7.08 -2.35 -14.43
CA VAL A 13 5.95 -1.80 -15.21
C VAL A 13 5.88 -0.28 -15.06
N HIS A 14 6.02 0.24 -13.83
CA HIS A 14 6.06 1.69 -13.60
C HIS A 14 7.25 2.38 -14.28
N GLN A 15 8.42 1.75 -14.35
CA GLN A 15 9.55 2.27 -15.12
C GLN A 15 9.26 2.37 -16.61
N ALA A 16 8.50 1.41 -17.16
CA ALA A 16 8.10 1.43 -18.57
C ALA A 16 7.00 2.47 -18.85
N LEU A 17 6.14 2.77 -17.87
CA LEU A 17 4.98 3.67 -17.97
C LEU A 17 4.93 4.63 -16.76
N PRO A 18 5.86 5.59 -16.66
CA PRO A 18 6.02 6.43 -15.45
C PRO A 18 4.90 7.46 -15.25
N ASP A 19 4.18 7.78 -16.33
CA ASP A 19 3.11 8.78 -16.37
C ASP A 19 1.70 8.15 -16.48
N ASP A 20 1.61 6.83 -16.37
CA ASP A 20 0.34 6.13 -16.27
C ASP A 20 -0.12 6.10 -14.80
N ASP A 21 -1.19 6.83 -14.51
CA ASP A 21 -1.70 6.99 -13.14
C ASP A 21 -2.23 5.69 -12.54
N GLU A 22 -2.77 4.78 -13.35
CA GLU A 22 -3.28 3.49 -12.86
C GLU A 22 -2.11 2.54 -12.55
N VAL A 23 -1.02 2.59 -13.33
CA VAL A 23 0.24 1.91 -12.98
C VAL A 23 0.87 2.49 -11.71
N CYS A 24 0.82 3.82 -11.53
CA CYS A 24 1.25 4.46 -10.28
C CYS A 24 0.41 3.95 -9.08
N GLY A 25 -0.91 3.91 -9.23
CA GLY A 25 -1.84 3.37 -8.23
C GLY A 25 -1.56 1.89 -7.91
N LEU A 26 -1.27 1.07 -8.91
CA LEU A 26 -0.91 -0.34 -8.72
C LEU A 26 0.40 -0.50 -7.93
N LEU A 27 1.43 0.27 -8.27
CA LEU A 27 2.69 0.24 -7.52
C LEU A 27 2.47 0.69 -6.07
N ALA A 28 1.73 1.77 -5.85
CA ALA A 28 1.37 2.24 -4.51
C ALA A 28 0.65 1.15 -3.70
N LEU A 29 -0.36 0.51 -4.28
CA LEU A 29 -1.11 -0.58 -3.64
C LEU A 29 -0.21 -1.77 -3.27
N MET A 30 0.75 -2.12 -4.12
CA MET A 30 1.70 -3.20 -3.83
C MET A 30 2.65 -2.86 -2.68
N LEU A 31 3.14 -1.61 -2.62
CA LEU A 31 4.01 -1.14 -1.54
C LEU A 31 3.26 -1.13 -0.20
N LEU A 32 2.08 -0.51 -0.15
CA LEU A 32 1.23 -0.43 1.05
C LEU A 32 0.78 -1.82 1.54
N SER A 33 0.47 -2.73 0.60
CA SER A 33 0.14 -4.12 0.94
C SER A 33 1.34 -4.89 1.51
N THR A 34 2.54 -4.60 1.01
CA THR A 34 3.79 -5.26 1.42
C THR A 34 4.28 -4.75 2.76
N ALA A 35 4.07 -3.46 3.07
CA ALA A 35 4.50 -2.83 4.32
C ALA A 35 4.00 -3.57 5.57
N ARG A 36 2.78 -4.14 5.50
CA ARG A 36 2.15 -4.88 6.60
C ARG A 36 2.62 -6.33 6.71
N GLY A 37 3.55 -6.75 5.87
CA GLY A 37 3.87 -8.15 5.64
C GLY A 37 4.27 -8.92 6.91
N ALA A 38 5.04 -8.27 7.79
CA ALA A 38 5.51 -8.83 9.05
C ALA A 38 4.40 -8.98 10.11
N ALA A 39 3.35 -8.15 10.05
CA ALA A 39 2.28 -8.14 11.05
C ALA A 39 1.09 -9.05 10.69
N ARG A 40 1.04 -9.62 9.48
CA ARG A 40 -0.11 -10.41 9.00
C ARG A 40 -0.26 -11.79 9.65
N SER A 41 0.81 -12.30 10.25
CA SER A 41 0.82 -13.63 10.84
C SER A 41 1.62 -13.67 12.12
N THR A 42 1.20 -14.49 13.06
CA THR A 42 1.97 -14.78 14.27
C THR A 42 3.17 -15.67 13.93
N ARG A 43 4.07 -15.86 14.92
CA ARG A 43 5.19 -16.82 14.81
C ARG A 43 4.73 -18.27 14.55
N THR A 44 3.50 -18.62 14.91
CA THR A 44 2.92 -19.94 14.64
C THR A 44 2.26 -20.03 13.25
N GLY A 45 2.26 -18.94 12.48
CA GLY A 45 1.67 -18.87 11.14
C GLY A 45 0.17 -18.56 11.14
N ALA A 46 -0.47 -18.35 12.30
CA ALA A 46 -1.87 -17.95 12.36
C ALA A 46 -2.07 -16.54 11.79
N LEU A 47 -3.15 -16.32 11.03
CA LEU A 47 -3.47 -15.00 10.49
C LEU A 47 -3.90 -14.05 11.61
N VAL A 48 -3.43 -12.80 11.53
CA VAL A 48 -3.80 -11.72 12.45
C VAL A 48 -4.81 -10.80 11.75
N PRO A 49 -6.02 -10.61 12.31
CA PRO A 49 -7.02 -9.67 11.78
C PRO A 49 -6.43 -8.27 11.61
N LEU A 50 -6.83 -7.54 10.57
CA LEU A 50 -6.23 -6.24 10.24
C LEU A 50 -6.26 -5.24 11.42
N ALA A 51 -7.36 -5.22 12.17
CA ALA A 51 -7.52 -4.33 13.33
C ALA A 51 -6.62 -4.70 14.52
N GLU A 52 -6.14 -5.94 14.57
CA GLU A 52 -5.29 -6.48 15.64
C GLU A 52 -3.80 -6.50 15.25
N GLN A 53 -3.46 -6.14 14.01
CA GLN A 53 -2.06 -6.08 13.57
C GLN A 53 -1.32 -4.95 14.28
N ASP A 54 -0.16 -5.26 14.86
CA ASP A 54 0.74 -4.24 15.40
C ASP A 54 1.28 -3.36 14.26
N ARG A 55 0.74 -2.14 14.18
CA ARG A 55 1.12 -1.16 13.15
C ARG A 55 2.55 -0.64 13.32
N ARG A 56 3.15 -0.76 14.51
CA ARG A 56 4.57 -0.41 14.73
C ARG A 56 5.51 -1.36 14.00
N ALA A 57 5.04 -2.57 13.68
CA ALA A 57 5.78 -3.55 12.88
C ALA A 57 5.59 -3.35 11.37
N TRP A 58 4.86 -2.32 10.93
CA TRP A 58 4.70 -2.01 9.52
C TRP A 58 5.92 -1.23 9.01
N ASP A 59 6.34 -1.55 7.79
CA ASP A 59 7.46 -0.89 7.13
C ASP A 59 7.09 0.55 6.74
N GLN A 60 7.61 1.52 7.49
CA GLN A 60 7.30 2.93 7.32
C GLN A 60 7.86 3.50 6.02
N ASP A 61 8.99 2.99 5.53
CA ASP A 61 9.60 3.44 4.27
C ASP A 61 8.73 3.05 3.08
N LEU A 62 8.19 1.81 3.10
CA LEU A 62 7.23 1.36 2.09
C LEU A 62 5.90 2.13 2.17
N ILE A 63 5.46 2.50 3.36
CA ILE A 63 4.26 3.33 3.54
C ILE A 63 4.49 4.72 2.94
N ALA A 64 5.57 5.40 3.31
CA ALA A 64 5.89 6.73 2.80
C ALA A 64 6.02 6.73 1.26
N ALA A 65 6.72 5.75 0.70
CA ALA A 65 6.83 5.60 -0.76
C ALA A 65 5.48 5.34 -1.44
N GLY A 66 4.63 4.52 -0.82
CA GLY A 66 3.28 4.23 -1.33
C GLY A 66 2.37 5.46 -1.30
N VAL A 67 2.37 6.22 -0.20
CA VAL A 67 1.58 7.44 -0.05
C VAL A 67 1.97 8.49 -1.08
N ALA A 68 3.27 8.73 -1.29
CA ALA A 68 3.73 9.69 -2.30
C ALA A 68 3.26 9.32 -3.73
N LEU A 69 3.20 8.01 -4.05
CA LEU A 69 2.68 7.55 -5.33
C LEU A 69 1.16 7.72 -5.45
N VAL A 70 0.40 7.52 -4.36
CA VAL A 70 -1.04 7.81 -4.34
C VAL A 70 -1.29 9.30 -4.59
N GLU A 71 -0.59 10.18 -3.87
CA GLU A 71 -0.72 11.63 -4.05
C GLU A 71 -0.45 12.06 -5.50
N LYS A 72 0.57 11.47 -6.15
CA LYS A 72 0.84 11.67 -7.57
C LYS A 72 -0.33 11.15 -8.43
N ALA A 73 -0.76 9.92 -8.22
CA ALA A 73 -1.76 9.25 -9.05
C ALA A 73 -3.17 9.83 -8.92
N LEU A 74 -3.49 10.52 -7.83
CA LEU A 74 -4.79 11.17 -7.62
C LEU A 74 -4.85 12.59 -8.21
N ALA A 75 -3.73 13.12 -8.73
CA ALA A 75 -3.66 14.50 -9.21
C ALA A 75 -4.38 14.75 -10.56
N ALA A 76 -4.78 13.69 -11.28
CA ALA A 76 -5.31 13.80 -12.63
C ALA A 76 -6.52 12.90 -12.90
N GLY A 77 -7.49 13.44 -13.63
CA GLY A 77 -8.55 12.69 -14.31
C GLY A 77 -9.50 11.85 -13.43
N PRO A 78 -10.37 11.05 -14.06
CA PRO A 78 -11.20 10.07 -13.38
C PRO A 78 -10.34 8.96 -12.74
N LEU A 79 -10.71 8.53 -11.53
CA LEU A 79 -9.96 7.51 -10.79
C LEU A 79 -10.11 6.10 -11.39
N GLY A 80 -8.99 5.44 -11.62
CA GLY A 80 -8.89 4.02 -11.88
C GLY A 80 -9.08 3.15 -10.63
N SER A 81 -9.12 1.83 -10.86
CA SER A 81 -9.44 0.85 -9.81
C SER A 81 -8.29 0.69 -8.81
N TYR A 82 -7.04 0.68 -9.30
CA TYR A 82 -5.87 0.59 -8.44
C TYR A 82 -5.58 1.92 -7.75
N GLN A 83 -5.83 3.06 -8.39
CA GLN A 83 -5.79 4.37 -7.73
C GLN A 83 -6.73 4.40 -6.50
N LEU A 84 -7.99 3.98 -6.67
CA LEU A 84 -8.96 3.96 -5.57
C LEU A 84 -8.55 3.00 -4.43
N GLN A 85 -8.13 1.78 -4.78
CA GLN A 85 -7.69 0.80 -3.78
C GLN A 85 -6.44 1.27 -3.03
N ALA A 86 -5.51 1.91 -3.72
CA ALA A 86 -4.30 2.47 -3.12
C ALA A 86 -4.64 3.62 -2.17
N ALA A 87 -5.57 4.51 -2.55
CA ALA A 87 -6.04 5.59 -1.69
C ALA A 87 -6.65 5.07 -0.39
N ILE A 88 -7.53 4.06 -0.47
CA ILE A 88 -8.10 3.40 0.71
C ILE A 88 -6.98 2.78 1.58
N ALA A 89 -6.03 2.09 0.95
CA ALA A 89 -4.90 1.50 1.68
C ALA A 89 -4.00 2.56 2.34
N ALA A 90 -3.83 3.73 1.72
CA ALA A 90 -3.02 4.83 2.24
C ALA A 90 -3.67 5.46 3.48
N VAL A 91 -4.98 5.72 3.44
CA VAL A 91 -5.75 6.20 4.60
C VAL A 91 -5.60 5.25 5.79
N HIS A 92 -5.74 3.95 5.54
CA HIS A 92 -5.50 2.95 6.58
C HIS A 92 -4.06 2.94 7.08
N ALA A 93 -3.08 3.10 6.20
CA ALA A 93 -1.67 3.05 6.54
C ALA A 93 -1.20 4.25 7.39
N GLY A 94 -1.84 5.42 7.23
CA GLY A 94 -1.49 6.65 7.94
C GLY A 94 -1.96 6.70 9.40
N ALA A 95 -2.90 5.84 9.81
CA ALA A 95 -3.44 5.86 11.17
C ALA A 95 -2.62 5.04 12.17
N SER A 96 -2.52 5.52 13.42
CA SER A 96 -1.79 4.85 14.51
C SER A 96 -2.45 3.56 14.98
N ASP A 97 -3.77 3.48 14.85
CA ASP A 97 -4.59 2.32 15.18
C ASP A 97 -5.84 2.27 14.29
N ALA A 98 -6.59 1.17 14.35
CA ALA A 98 -7.78 0.99 13.52
C ALA A 98 -8.89 2.02 13.78
N ALA A 99 -9.09 2.42 15.04
CA ALA A 99 -10.14 3.37 15.43
C ALA A 99 -9.81 4.81 15.01
N SER A 100 -8.53 5.14 14.93
CA SER A 100 -8.00 6.43 14.46
C SER A 100 -7.92 6.56 12.93
N THR A 101 -8.45 5.59 12.17
CA THR A 101 -8.47 5.68 10.70
C THR A 101 -9.35 6.87 10.29
N ASP A 102 -8.72 7.88 9.71
CA ASP A 102 -9.39 9.10 9.26
C ASP A 102 -10.15 8.82 7.96
N TRP A 103 -11.43 8.48 8.09
CA TRP A 103 -12.34 8.38 6.97
C TRP A 103 -12.98 9.75 6.73
N PRO A 104 -12.57 10.50 5.69
CA PRO A 104 -13.21 11.76 5.33
C PRO A 104 -14.65 11.57 4.84
#